data_AF-A0A9Q8Y366-F1
#
_entry.id   AF-A0A9Q8Y366-F1
#
_cell.length_a   1.000
_cell.length_b   1.000
_cell.length_c   1.000
_cell.angle_alpha   90.00
_cell.angle_beta   90.00
_cell.angle_gamma   90.00
#
_symmetry.space_group_name_H-M   'P 1'
#
loop_
_entity.id
_entity.type
_entity.pdbx_description
1 polymer ?
#
loop_
_entity_poly.entity_id
_entity_poly.type
_entity_poly.pdbx_seq_one_letter_code
_entity_poly.pdbx_strand_id
1 'polypeptide(L)'
;MANKQDLIAEVAAKAGLTKKDAEKAVNAFGESVTEFLAKGEKVQLIGFGTFETRERAAREGRNPQTGAAIQIAATTVPAFKAGKALKDAVK
;
A
#
# COMPACT_ATOMS: atom_id res chain seq x y z
N MET A 1 4.29 17.82 -1.25
CA MET A 1 3.66 16.48 -1.11
C MET A 1 2.68 16.33 -2.26
N ALA A 2 2.83 15.32 -3.10
CA ALA A 2 1.82 15.03 -4.13
C ALA A 2 0.62 14.31 -3.49
N ASN A 3 -0.59 14.68 -3.90
CA ASN A 3 -1.84 14.07 -3.45
C ASN A 3 -2.45 13.18 -4.55
N LYS A 4 -3.64 12.62 -4.29
CA LYS A 4 -4.34 11.73 -5.23
C LYS A 4 -4.69 12.43 -6.56
N GLN A 5 -5.08 13.70 -6.54
CA GLN A 5 -5.44 14.46 -7.74
C GLN A 5 -4.20 14.72 -8.61
N ASP A 6 -3.05 15.01 -7.98
CA ASP A 6 -1.78 15.17 -8.69
C ASP A 6 -1.39 13.86 -9.40
N LEU A 7 -1.54 12.72 -8.72
CA LEU A 7 -1.30 11.40 -9.30
C LEU A 7 -2.25 11.10 -10.47
N ILE A 8 -3.55 11.39 -10.33
CA ILE A 8 -4.54 11.19 -11.41
C ILE A 8 -4.18 12.02 -12.64
N ALA A 9 -3.76 13.27 -12.46
CA ALA A 9 -3.36 14.13 -13.56
C ALA A 9 -2.14 13.57 -14.31
N GLU A 10 -1.13 13.09 -13.57
CA GLU A 10 0.06 12.44 -14.15
C GLU A 10 -0.28 11.13 -14.88
N VAL A 11 -1.16 10.30 -14.31
CA VAL A 11 -1.63 9.06 -14.94
C VAL A 11 -2.40 9.37 -16.22
N ALA A 12 -3.31 10.36 -16.19
CA ALA A 12 -4.05 10.79 -17.37
C ALA A 12 -3.10 11.23 -18.50
N ALA A 13 -2.12 12.08 -18.18
CA ALA A 13 -1.14 12.57 -19.14
C ALA A 13 -0.27 11.44 -19.73
N LYS A 14 0.25 10.54 -18.89
CA LYS A 14 1.14 9.45 -19.33
C LYS A 14 0.43 8.34 -20.08
N ALA A 15 -0.82 8.05 -19.71
CA ALA A 15 -1.61 6.98 -20.32
C ALA A 15 -2.50 7.46 -21.48
N GLY A 16 -2.52 8.78 -21.78
CA GLY A 16 -3.41 9.35 -22.79
C GLY A 16 -4.91 9.20 -22.46
N LEU A 17 -5.24 9.12 -21.16
CA LEU A 17 -6.61 8.96 -20.68
C LEU A 17 -7.24 10.32 -20.39
N THR A 18 -8.57 10.38 -20.43
CA THR A 18 -9.27 11.51 -19.82
C THR A 18 -9.02 11.49 -18.30
N LYS A 19 -9.04 12.67 -17.65
CA LYS A 19 -8.90 12.75 -16.18
C LYS A 19 -9.94 11.88 -15.46
N LYS A 20 -11.16 11.79 -16.00
CA LYS A 20 -12.25 10.97 -15.46
C LYS A 20 -11.94 9.48 -15.52
N ASP A 21 -11.37 9.01 -16.61
CA ASP A 21 -11.03 7.59 -16.76
C ASP A 21 -9.78 7.24 -15.96
N ALA A 22 -8.80 8.15 -15.87
CA ALA A 22 -7.65 8.00 -14.98
C ALA A 22 -8.08 7.93 -13.50
N GLU A 23 -9.03 8.77 -13.07
CA GLU A 23 -9.59 8.72 -11.72
C GLU A 23 -10.24 7.36 -11.44
N LYS A 24 -11.09 6.87 -12.35
CA LYS A 24 -11.69 5.53 -12.25
C LYS A 24 -10.62 4.45 -12.14
N ALA A 25 -9.59 4.49 -12.98
CA ALA A 25 -8.52 3.49 -12.99
C ALA A 25 -7.70 3.49 -11.69
N VAL A 26 -7.36 4.67 -11.17
CA VAL A 26 -6.61 4.79 -9.89
C VAL A 26 -7.45 4.29 -8.72
N ASN A 27 -8.76 4.58 -8.70
CA ASN A 27 -9.67 4.07 -7.68
C ASN A 27 -9.77 2.54 -7.74
N ALA A 28 -10.06 2.01 -8.93
CA ALA A 28 -10.18 0.58 -9.17
C ALA A 28 -8.90 -0.19 -8.83
N PHE A 29 -7.71 0.41 -9.08
CA PHE A 29 -6.44 -0.17 -8.66
C PHE A 29 -6.36 -0.34 -7.14
N GLY A 30 -6.71 0.70 -6.36
CA GLY A 30 -6.69 0.64 -4.91
C GLY A 30 -7.68 -0.38 -4.34
N GLU A 31 -8.89 -0.43 -4.90
CA GLU A 31 -9.93 -1.40 -4.54
C GLU A 31 -9.47 -2.83 -4.83
N SER A 32 -9.00 -3.09 -6.06
CA SER A 32 -8.53 -4.43 -6.47
C SER A 32 -7.38 -4.92 -5.59
N VAL A 33 -6.39 -4.07 -5.32
CA VAL A 33 -5.29 -4.41 -4.41
C VAL A 33 -5.85 -4.76 -3.02
N THR A 34 -6.75 -3.95 -2.49
CA THR A 34 -7.37 -4.19 -1.17
C THR A 34 -8.08 -5.54 -1.12
N GLU A 35 -8.85 -5.89 -2.15
CA GLU A 35 -9.57 -7.18 -2.23
C GLU A 35 -8.62 -8.38 -2.27
N PHE A 36 -7.52 -8.30 -3.03
CA PHE A 36 -6.51 -9.37 -3.05
C PHE A 36 -5.85 -9.55 -1.68
N LEU A 37 -5.43 -8.46 -1.02
CA LEU A 37 -4.84 -8.56 0.32
C LEU A 37 -5.83 -9.09 1.36
N ALA A 38 -7.11 -8.73 1.26
CA ALA A 38 -8.15 -9.22 2.16
C ALA A 38 -8.34 -10.74 2.05
N LYS A 39 -8.06 -11.33 0.88
CA LYS A 39 -8.03 -12.79 0.65
C LYS A 39 -6.72 -13.45 1.06
N GLY A 40 -5.74 -12.69 1.56
CA GLY A 40 -4.40 -13.18 1.87
C GLY A 40 -3.51 -13.37 0.63
N GLU A 41 -3.95 -12.89 -0.53
CA GLU A 41 -3.20 -12.99 -1.78
C GLU A 41 -2.19 -11.84 -1.91
N LYS A 42 -1.11 -12.11 -2.66
CA LYS A 42 -0.08 -11.12 -2.95
C LYS A 42 -0.30 -10.50 -4.33
N VAL A 43 -0.11 -9.20 -4.44
CA VAL A 43 -0.16 -8.48 -5.72
C VAL A 43 1.24 -8.06 -6.11
N GLN A 44 1.79 -8.72 -7.14
CA GLN A 44 3.13 -8.41 -7.66
C GLN A 44 3.03 -7.53 -8.91
N LEU A 45 3.66 -6.36 -8.84
CA LEU A 45 3.81 -5.41 -9.94
C LEU A 45 5.27 -5.40 -10.38
N ILE A 46 5.59 -6.15 -11.42
CA ILE A 46 6.95 -6.27 -11.96
C ILE A 46 7.47 -4.86 -12.30
N GLY A 47 8.69 -4.55 -11.84
CA GLY A 47 9.29 -3.22 -12.01
C GLY A 47 8.89 -2.18 -10.96
N PHE A 48 7.91 -2.45 -10.09
CA PHE A 48 7.49 -1.51 -9.04
C PHE A 48 7.64 -2.08 -7.64
N GLY A 49 6.99 -3.22 -7.37
CA GLY A 49 7.03 -3.85 -6.05
C GLY A 49 5.93 -4.89 -5.83
N THR A 50 5.77 -5.30 -4.58
CA THR A 50 4.78 -6.30 -4.17
C THR A 50 3.99 -5.83 -2.98
N PHE A 51 2.67 -5.87 -3.08
CA PHE A 51 1.78 -5.75 -1.93
C PHE A 51 1.48 -7.13 -1.35
N GLU A 52 1.56 -7.26 -0.03
CA GLU A 52 1.31 -8.50 0.68
C GLU A 52 0.77 -8.20 2.08
N THR A 53 0.12 -9.16 2.71
CA THR A 53 -0.13 -9.14 4.14
C THR A 53 1.04 -9.80 4.88
N ARG A 54 1.29 -9.36 6.11
CA ARG A 54 2.27 -9.96 7.04
C ARG A 54 1.61 -10.19 8.37
N GLU A 55 1.89 -11.33 8.98
CA GLU A 55 1.54 -11.56 10.37
C GLU A 55 2.52 -10.83 11.28
N ARG A 56 1.98 -10.06 12.23
CA ARG A 56 2.72 -9.55 13.37
C ARG A 56 2.38 -10.42 14.56
N ALA A 57 3.39 -11.07 15.13
CA ALA A 57 3.23 -11.86 16.33
C ALA A 57 2.78 -10.99 17.51
N ALA A 58 2.11 -11.63 18.48
CA ALA A 58 1.79 -10.99 19.74
C ALA A 58 3.08 -10.57 20.46
N ARG A 59 3.05 -9.41 21.10
CA ARG A 59 4.20 -8.85 21.82
C ARG A 59 3.77 -8.01 23.00
N GLU A 60 4.67 -7.80 23.93
CA GLU A 60 4.46 -6.84 25.01
C GLU A 60 4.72 -5.42 24.50
N GLY A 61 3.84 -4.50 24.88
CA GLY A 61 3.95 -3.06 24.67
C GLY A 61 3.76 -2.31 25.97
N ARG A 62 3.77 -0.97 25.90
CA ARG A 62 3.44 -0.09 27.02
C ARG A 62 2.33 0.87 26.62
N ASN A 63 1.41 1.11 27.52
CA ASN A 63 0.41 2.15 27.35
C ASN A 63 1.12 3.53 27.33
N PRO A 64 0.99 4.33 26.26
CA PRO A 64 1.67 5.63 26.17
C PRO A 64 1.29 6.64 27.25
N GLN A 65 0.10 6.53 27.84
CA GLN A 65 -0.41 7.45 28.86
C GLN A 65 -0.02 7.03 30.27
N THR A 66 0.02 5.73 30.56
CA THR A 66 0.21 5.22 31.93
C THR A 66 1.52 4.48 32.15
N GLY A 67 2.23 4.11 31.08
CA GLY A 67 3.46 3.31 31.14
C GLY A 67 3.25 1.83 31.49
N ALA A 68 2.03 1.42 31.81
CA ALA A 68 1.70 0.05 32.17
C ALA A 68 1.96 -0.92 31.01
N ALA A 69 2.44 -2.12 31.33
CA ALA A 69 2.62 -3.19 30.36
C ALA A 69 1.26 -3.62 29.79
N ILE A 70 1.17 -3.74 28.47
CA ILE A 70 -0.02 -4.22 27.76
C ILE A 70 0.37 -5.31 26.79
N GLN A 71 -0.50 -6.31 26.63
CA GLN A 71 -0.32 -7.34 25.62
C GLN A 71 -0.92 -6.86 24.29
N ILE A 72 -0.08 -6.78 23.25
CA ILE A 72 -0.52 -6.47 21.89
C ILE A 72 -0.77 -7.81 21.20
N ALA A 73 -2.01 -8.08 20.83
CA ALA A 73 -2.40 -9.31 20.16
C ALA A 73 -1.72 -9.45 18.78
N ALA A 74 -1.60 -10.69 18.31
CA ALA A 74 -1.15 -10.96 16.95
C ALA A 74 -2.15 -10.35 15.95
N THR A 75 -1.64 -9.80 14.85
CA THR A 75 -2.49 -9.14 13.86
C THR A 75 -1.89 -9.21 12.46
N THR A 76 -2.74 -9.22 11.45
CA THR A 76 -2.35 -9.18 10.04
C THR A 76 -2.29 -7.73 9.58
N VAL A 77 -1.15 -7.32 9.02
CA VAL A 77 -0.96 -5.96 8.51
C VAL A 77 -0.63 -5.96 7.02
N PRO A 78 -1.09 -4.97 6.24
CA PRO A 78 -0.62 -4.78 4.88
C PRO A 78 0.83 -4.30 4.88
N ALA A 79 1.57 -4.69 3.84
CA ALA A 79 2.94 -4.25 3.61
C ALA A 79 3.22 -4.13 2.11
N PHE A 80 4.12 -3.20 1.77
CA PHE A 80 4.66 -3.05 0.43
C PHE A 80 6.16 -3.34 0.43
N LYS A 81 6.61 -4.17 -0.52
CA LYS A 81 8.03 -4.45 -0.80
C LYS A 81 8.41 -3.75 -2.09
N ALA A 82 9.20 -2.69 -2.00
CA ALA A 82 9.71 -1.99 -3.17
C ALA A 82 10.63 -2.89 -4.02
N GLY A 83 10.35 -2.94 -5.32
CA GLY A 83 11.16 -3.64 -6.31
C GLY A 83 12.47 -2.91 -6.62
N LYS A 84 13.37 -3.56 -7.36
CA LYS A 84 14.68 -3.01 -7.71
C LYS A 84 14.57 -1.67 -8.45
N ALA A 85 13.76 -1.59 -9.50
CA ALA A 85 13.65 -0.38 -10.31
C ALA A 85 13.12 0.82 -9.51
N LEU A 86 12.14 0.63 -8.62
CA LEU A 86 11.70 1.71 -7.71
C LEU A 86 12.80 2.13 -6.74
N LYS A 87 13.53 1.18 -6.15
CA LYS A 87 14.66 1.47 -5.24
C LYS A 87 15.77 2.23 -5.94
N ASP A 88 16.13 1.83 -7.17
CA ASP A 88 17.19 2.48 -7.94
C ASP A 88 16.79 3.91 -8.34
N ALA A 89 15.51 4.16 -8.64
CA ALA A 89 15.01 5.48 -9.02
C ALA A 89 14.99 6.52 -7.88
N VAL A 90 15.10 6.08 -6.62
CA VAL A 90 15.03 6.95 -5.42
C VAL A 90 16.32 6.97 -4.60
N LYS A 91 17.36 6.28 -5.06
CA LYS A 91 18.63 6.11 -4.34
C LYS A 91 19.55 7.32 -4.49
#